data_AF-A0A7W9YHE2-F1
#
_entry.id   AF-A0A7W9YHE2-F1
#
_cell.length_a   1.000
_cell.length_b   1.000
_cell.length_c   1.000
_cell.angle_alpha   90.00
_cell.angle_beta   90.00
_cell.angle_gamma   90.00
#
_symmetry.space_group_name_H-M   'P 1'
#
loop_
_entity.id
_entity.type
_entity.pdbx_description
1 polymer ?
#
loop_
_entity_poly.entity_id
_entity_poly.type
_entity_poly.pdbx_seq_one_letter_code
_entity_poly.pdbx_strand_id
1 'polypeptide(L)' 'MAALIANVVGILLCWPLGIVGVVLAIIGLATASSSPGSARKCTLAAWIAFGVGLLISFAMILYWVLAAS' A
#
# COMPACT_ATOMS: atom_id res chain seq x y z
N MET A 1 -0.60 -12.01 3.10
CA MET A 1 -1.11 -11.90 1.71
C MET A 1 -2.05 -10.72 1.48
N ALA A 2 -2.94 -10.35 2.41
CA ALA A 2 -3.89 -9.24 2.21
C ALA A 2 -3.25 -7.89 1.82
N ALA A 3 -2.07 -7.57 2.35
CA ALA A 3 -1.31 -6.36 1.98
C ALA A 3 -0.94 -6.30 0.49
N LEU A 4 -0.60 -7.45 -0.11
CA LEU A 4 -0.28 -7.52 -1.54
C LEU A 4 -1.50 -7.18 -2.38
N ILE A 5 -2.64 -7.80 -2.07
CA ILE A 5 -3.91 -7.60 -2.77
C ILE A 5 -4.35 -6.13 -2.65
N ALA A 6 -4.27 -5.55 -1.45
CA ALA A 6 -4.61 -4.16 -1.22
C ALA A 6 -3.77 -3.21 -2.09
N ASN A 7 -2.46 -3.41 -2.17
CA ASN A 7 -1.59 -2.58 -2.99
C ASN A 7 -1.79 -2.79 -4.50
N VAL A 8 -2.11 -4.00 -4.96
CA VAL A 8 -2.50 -4.27 -6.36
C VAL A 8 -3.78 -3.54 -6.73
N VAL A 9 -4.80 -3.56 -5.86
CA VAL A 9 -6.03 -2.77 -6.04
C VAL A 9 -5.71 -1.28 -6.07
N GLY A 10 -4.77 -0.81 -5.24
CA GLY A 10 -4.26 0.55 -5.28
C GLY A 10 -3.67 0.94 -6.64
N ILE A 11 -2.87 0.08 -7.28
CA ILE A 11 -2.33 0.32 -8.64
C ILE A 11 -3.47 0.47 -9.65
N LEU A 12 -4.50 -0.39 -9.58
CA LEU A 12 -5.66 -0.31 -10.48
C LEU A 12 -6.45 0.99 -10.32
N LEU A 13 -6.40 1.61 -9.14
CA LEU A 13 -6.94 2.93 -8.85
C LEU A 13 -5.98 4.07 -9.25
N CYS A 14 -4.97 3.78 -10.09
CA CYS A 14 -3.96 4.72 -10.60
C CYS A 14 -3.01 5.27 -9.52
N TRP A 15 -2.70 4.46 -8.51
CA TRP A 15 -1.81 4.88 -7.43
C TRP A 15 -0.34 4.50 -7.65
N PRO A 16 0.58 5.47 -7.87
CA PRO A 16 2.01 5.17 -8.01
C PRO A 16 2.65 4.51 -6.77
N LEU A 17 2.21 4.87 -5.55
CA LEU A 17 2.65 4.24 -4.29
C LEU A 17 2.25 2.77 -4.16
N GLY A 18 1.24 2.32 -4.91
CA GLY A 18 0.84 0.91 -4.93
C GLY A 18 1.96 -0.01 -5.42
N ILE A 19 2.80 0.46 -6.36
CA ILE A 19 3.96 -0.29 -6.86
C ILE A 19 4.94 -0.59 -5.73
N VAL A 20 5.25 0.42 -4.91
CA VAL A 20 6.16 0.28 -3.77
C VAL A 20 5.58 -0.70 -2.74
N GLY A 21 4.30 -0.59 -2.41
CA GLY A 21 3.65 -1.52 -1.49
C GLY A 21 3.58 -2.95 -2.01
N VAL A 22 3.40 -3.15 -3.33
CA VAL A 22 3.48 -4.48 -3.97
C VAL A 22 4.88 -5.07 -3.84
N VAL A 23 5.93 -4.30 -4.15
CA VAL A 23 7.32 -4.77 -4.05
C VAL A 23 7.66 -5.17 -2.62
N LEU A 24 7.30 -4.34 -1.62
CA LEU A 24 7.54 -4.69 -0.21
C LEU A 24 6.76 -5.93 0.23
N ALA A 25 5.53 -6.12 -0.26
CA ALA A 25 4.74 -7.31 0.05
C ALA A 25 5.33 -8.58 -0.58
N ILE A 26 5.88 -8.51 -1.80
CA ILE A 26 6.58 -9.62 -2.46
C ILE A 26 7.87 -9.98 -1.70
N ILE A 27 8.66 -8.98 -1.30
CA ILE A 27 9.88 -9.21 -0.51
C ILE A 27 9.53 -9.84 0.85
N GLY A 28 8.46 -9.38 1.50
CA GLY A 28 7.95 -9.98 2.74
C GLY A 28 7.54 -11.44 2.57
N LEU A 29 6.95 -11.79 1.42
CA LEU A 29 6.60 -13.18 1.08
C LEU A 29 7.85 -14.03 0.83
N ALA A 30 8.78 -13.53 0.04
CA ALA A 30 10.03 -14.23 -0.31
C ALA A 30 10.92 -14.47 0.92
N THR A 31 10.85 -13.59 1.92
CA THR A 31 11.62 -13.70 3.17
C THR A 31 10.87 -14.41 4.30
N ALA A 32 9.63 -14.87 4.08
CA ALA A 32 8.80 -15.45 5.13
C ALA A 32 9.39 -16.73 5.77
N SER A 33 10.07 -17.55 4.96
CA SER A 33 10.67 -18.81 5.41
C SER A 33 12.09 -18.64 5.95
N SER A 34 12.87 -17.70 5.40
CA SER A 34 14.28 -17.49 5.74
C SER A 34 14.50 -16.49 6.89
N SER A 35 13.63 -15.48 7.02
CA SER A 35 13.73 -14.45 8.07
C SER A 35 12.34 -13.91 8.44
N PRO A 36 11.63 -14.58 9.37
CA PRO A 36 10.28 -14.18 9.76
C PRO A 36 10.23 -12.79 10.40
N GLY A 37 11.34 -12.31 10.97
CA GLY A 37 11.44 -10.94 11.51
C GLY A 37 11.41 -9.87 10.42
N SER A 38 12.18 -10.05 9.34
CA SER A 38 12.17 -9.13 8.19
C SER A 38 10.85 -9.20 7.43
N ALA A 39 10.26 -10.39 7.29
CA ALA A 39 8.97 -10.58 6.63
C ALA A 39 7.84 -9.76 7.28
N ARG A 40 7.79 -9.71 8.62
CA ARG A 40 6.82 -8.89 9.36
C ARG A 40 7.04 -7.39 9.12
N LYS A 41 8.29 -6.92 9.14
CA LYS A 41 8.63 -5.51 8.89
C LYS A 41 8.26 -5.08 7.47
N CYS A 42 8.59 -5.89 6.46
CA CYS A 42 8.21 -5.62 5.07
C CYS A 42 6.69 -5.61 4.89
N THR A 43 5.97 -6.54 5.53
CA THR A 43 4.50 -6.58 5.48
C THR A 43 3.87 -5.36 6.15
N LEU A 44 4.39 -4.94 7.31
CA LEU A 44 3.92 -3.74 7.99
C LEU A 44 4.19 -2.49 7.14
N ALA A 45 5.38 -2.37 6.56
CA ALA A 45 5.73 -1.26 5.68
C ALA A 45 4.85 -1.22 4.41
N ALA A 46 4.49 -2.38 3.85
CA ALA A 46 3.52 -2.46 2.74
C ALA A 46 2.12 -1.98 3.14
N TRP A 47 1.69 -2.24 4.38
CA TRP A 47 0.42 -1.70 4.92
C TRP A 47 0.49 -0.20 5.16
N ILE A 48 1.61 0.32 5.66
CA ILE A 48 1.81 1.76 5.85
C ILE A 48 1.78 2.47 4.50
N ALA A 49 2.46 1.94 3.47
CA ALA A 49 2.41 2.48 2.12
C ALA A 49 0.97 2.54 1.56
N PHE A 50 0.19 1.48 1.78
CA PHE A 50 -1.22 1.44 1.40
C PHE A 50 -2.07 2.48 2.16
N GLY A 51 -1.88 2.59 3.48
CA GLY A 51 -2.63 3.52 4.32
C GLY A 51 -2.32 4.99 4.06
N VAL A 52 -1.03 5.33 3.92
CA VAL A 52 -0.58 6.68 3.53
C VAL A 52 -1.08 7.03 2.15
N GLY A 53 -1.08 6.03 1.27
CA GLY A 53 -1.86 6.07 0.05
C GLY A 53 -3.28 6.53 0.38
N LEU A 54 -4.14 5.61 0.81
CA LEU A 54 -5.58 5.84 0.95
C LEU A 54 -5.97 7.22 1.52
N LEU A 55 -5.25 7.72 2.53
CA LEU A 55 -5.41 9.07 3.09
C LEU A 55 -5.26 10.20 2.06
N ILE A 56 -4.24 10.18 1.20
CA ILE A 56 -4.01 11.19 0.16
C ILE A 56 -5.16 11.21 -0.86
N SER A 57 -5.63 10.05 -1.34
CA SER A 57 -6.78 10.02 -2.26
C SER A 57 -8.04 10.52 -1.59
N PHE A 58 -8.27 10.13 -0.33
CA PHE A 58 -9.42 10.63 0.43
C PHE A 58 -9.36 12.15 0.60
N ALA A 59 -8.18 12.71 0.92
CA ALA A 59 -7.96 14.14 1.02
C ALA A 59 -8.16 14.87 -0.31
N MET A 60 -7.70 14.31 -1.43
CA MET A 60 -7.95 14.88 -2.76
C MET A 60 -9.43 14.87 -3.12
N ILE A 61 -10.14 13.77 -2.89
CA ILE A 61 -11.58 13.69 -3.13
C ILE A 61 -12.33 14.73 -2.29
N LEU A 62 -12.01 14.83 -0.99
CA LEU A 62 -12.58 15.85 -0.10
C LEU A 62 -12.30 17.27 -0.60
N TYR A 63 -11.06 17.56 -1.00
CA TYR A 63 -10.70 18.85 -1.56
C TYR A 63 -11.53 19.16 -2.81
N TRP A 64 -11.64 18.24 -3.76
CA TRP A 64 -12.44 18.45 -4.97
C TRP A 64 -13.92 18.63 -4.65
N VAL A 65 -14.48 17.85 -3.74
CA VAL A 65 -15.90 17.96 -3.36
C VAL A 65 -16.20 19.28 -2.66
N LEU A 66 -15.32 19.74 -1.76
CA LEU A 66 -15.51 20.97 -0.99
C LEU A 66 -15.12 22.23 -1.76
N ALA A 67 -14.17 22.14 -2.70
CA ALA A 67 -13.72 23.29 -3.50
C ALA A 67 -14.53 23.46 -4.80
N ALA A 68 -15.20 22.41 -5.28
CA ALA A 68 -16.08 22.48 -6.46
C ALA A 68 -17.56 22.71 -6.11
N SER A 69 -17.91 22.80 -4.82
CA SER A 69 -19.22 23.21 -4.30
C SER A 69 -19.28 24.71 -4.03
#